data_AF-A0A3L6ZYI4-F1
#
_entry.id   AF-A0A3L6ZYI4-F1
#
_cell.length_a   1.000
_cell.length_b   1.000
_cell.length_c   1.000
_cell.angle_alpha   90.00
_cell.angle_beta   90.00
_cell.angle_gamma   90.00
#
_symmetry.space_group_name_H-M   'P 1'
#
loop_
_entity.id
_entity.type
_entity.pdbx_description
1 polymer ?
#
loop_
_entity_poly.entity_id
_entity_poly.type
_entity_poly.pdbx_seq_one_letter_code
_entity_poly.pdbx_strand_id
1 'polypeptide(L)'
;MIQEHPAIQRYLRALNSELQRVPNASRETIIDDVRAHVADAVDAGREPDEVLAALGSPKDVARDAREQFGISADPSRQDNPADRASRMLHRAAVILAVVTAVFVAFILPSYATEEGGVSSDSTGSTLQTATGLFEQYGLGVALLPLVPALLALLPLLSGSLRLPVSWLGAVLVTGFSIVAGLSIGGFFVPLALLMWTAVLVPLWIRRGASPVVGRSWRIVGALLMVAPALLGIGGALTGTFLDPGAPFWIVTILAIGVSVLFALRVRFIDVTVGVLGVAIMGLAVFDAGLLVLAVWWGGGLWLVIGLSAVAARRSTAGR
;
A
#
# COMPACT_ATOMS: atom_id res chain seq x y z
N MET A 1 27.83 20.14 -51.99
CA MET A 1 27.49 18.83 -51.40
C MET A 1 28.68 18.43 -50.55
N ILE A 2 28.68 18.82 -49.28
CA ILE A 2 29.75 18.50 -48.34
C ILE A 2 29.61 17.00 -48.08
N GLN A 3 30.64 16.21 -48.40
CA GLN A 3 30.68 14.82 -47.97
C GLN A 3 30.64 14.83 -46.44
N GLU A 4 29.52 14.42 -45.85
CA GLU A 4 29.38 14.38 -44.40
C GLU A 4 30.50 13.53 -43.79
N HIS A 5 31.33 14.17 -42.96
CA HIS A 5 32.45 13.53 -42.31
C HIS A 5 31.97 12.33 -41.48
N PRO A 6 32.62 11.15 -41.54
CA PRO A 6 32.15 9.93 -40.87
C PRO A 6 32.05 10.06 -39.34
N ALA A 7 32.83 10.97 -38.74
CA ALA A 7 32.75 11.28 -37.31
C ALA A 7 31.41 11.94 -36.93
N ILE A 8 30.93 12.89 -37.75
CA ILE A 8 29.68 13.62 -37.53
C ILE A 8 28.50 12.66 -37.60
N GLN A 9 28.47 11.76 -38.59
CA GLN A 9 27.41 10.75 -38.71
C GLN A 9 27.36 9.82 -37.51
N ARG A 10 28.53 9.42 -36.98
CA ARG A 10 28.61 8.59 -35.77
C ARG A 10 28.07 9.33 -34.55
N TYR A 11 28.42 10.61 -34.41
CA TYR A 11 27.92 11.47 -33.33
C TYR A 11 26.41 11.64 -33.40
N LEU A 12 25.85 12.03 -34.55
CA LEU A 12 24.41 12.23 -34.72
C LEU A 12 23.61 10.93 -34.50
N ARG A 13 24.17 9.77 -34.90
CA ARG A 13 23.54 8.47 -34.63
C ARG A 13 23.52 8.16 -33.12
N ALA A 14 24.61 8.44 -32.42
CA ALA A 14 24.66 8.28 -30.96
C ALA A 14 23.70 9.24 -30.24
N LEU A 15 23.65 10.50 -30.67
CA LEU A 15 22.73 11.51 -30.15
C LEU A 15 21.26 11.10 -30.36
N ASN A 16 20.90 10.64 -31.57
CA ASN A 16 19.56 10.15 -31.86
C ASN A 16 19.17 8.96 -30.95
N SER A 17 20.12 8.08 -30.65
CA SER A 17 19.91 6.98 -29.69
C SER A 17 19.63 7.49 -28.27
N GLU A 18 20.36 8.50 -27.80
CA GLU A 18 20.16 9.10 -26.47
C GLU A 18 18.85 9.91 -26.38
N LEU A 19 18.40 10.50 -27.50
CA LEU A 19 17.16 11.28 -27.58
C LEU A 19 15.88 10.44 -27.78
N GLN A 20 15.94 9.11 -27.75
CA GLN A 20 14.75 8.26 -27.96
C GLN A 20 13.58 8.55 -27.01
N ARG A 21 13.83 9.19 -25.86
CA ARG A 21 12.81 9.57 -24.86
C ARG A 21 12.21 10.96 -25.06
N VAL A 22 12.72 11.74 -26.00
CA VAL A 22 12.20 13.06 -26.37
C VAL A 22 11.11 12.87 -27.44
N PRO A 23 10.01 13.66 -27.45
CA PRO A 23 8.99 13.59 -28.50
C PRO A 23 9.61 13.67 -29.90
N ASN A 24 9.12 12.84 -30.83
CA ASN A 24 9.73 12.70 -32.16
C ASN A 24 9.95 14.03 -32.87
N ALA A 25 8.95 14.93 -32.84
CA ALA A 25 9.06 16.26 -33.45
C ALA A 25 10.20 17.09 -32.85
N SER A 26 10.32 17.13 -31.52
CA SER A 26 11.40 17.85 -30.84
C SER A 26 12.76 17.20 -31.07
N ARG A 27 12.83 15.87 -31.14
CA ARG A 27 14.07 15.15 -31.44
C ARG A 27 14.59 15.48 -32.84
N GLU A 28 13.71 15.52 -33.84
CA GLU A 28 14.07 15.91 -35.21
C GLU A 28 14.62 17.33 -35.24
N THR A 29 13.93 18.28 -34.57
CA THR A 29 14.43 19.67 -34.44
C THR A 29 15.80 19.73 -33.80
N ILE A 30 16.04 19.03 -32.69
CA ILE A 30 17.36 19.03 -32.02
C ILE A 30 18.46 18.48 -32.93
N ILE A 31 18.18 17.38 -33.64
CA ILE A 31 19.16 16.75 -34.54
C ILE A 31 19.47 17.68 -35.72
N ASP A 32 18.46 18.33 -36.28
CA ASP A 32 18.63 19.25 -37.40
C ASP A 32 19.37 20.53 -36.96
N ASP A 33 19.08 21.07 -35.78
CA ASP A 33 19.81 22.21 -35.21
C ASP A 33 21.29 21.88 -34.98
N VAL A 34 21.59 20.71 -34.40
CA VAL A 34 22.98 20.25 -34.21
C VAL A 34 23.66 20.03 -35.56
N ARG A 35 22.96 19.46 -36.55
CA ARG A 35 23.51 19.28 -37.90
C ARG A 35 23.85 20.63 -38.54
N ALA A 36 22.94 21.61 -38.45
CA ALA A 36 23.15 22.96 -38.98
C ALA A 36 24.34 23.64 -38.30
N HIS A 37 24.41 23.59 -36.97
CA HIS A 37 25.51 24.21 -36.22
C HIS A 37 26.88 23.60 -36.54
N VAL A 38 26.94 22.28 -36.74
CA VAL A 38 28.17 21.60 -37.17
C VAL A 38 28.55 21.99 -38.60
N ALA A 39 27.58 22.07 -39.52
CA ALA A 39 27.84 22.47 -40.91
C ALA A 39 28.40 23.90 -40.97
N ASP A 40 27.77 24.85 -40.28
CA ASP A 40 28.24 26.25 -40.22
C ASP A 40 29.66 26.36 -39.65
N ALA A 41 29.98 25.55 -38.64
CA ALA A 41 31.31 25.53 -38.02
C ALA A 41 32.40 25.00 -38.96
N VAL A 42 32.09 23.95 -39.71
CA VAL A 42 33.00 23.35 -40.70
C VAL A 42 33.19 24.27 -41.90
N ASP A 43 32.13 24.92 -42.38
CA ASP A 43 32.20 25.90 -43.47
C ASP A 43 33.03 27.14 -43.08
N ALA A 44 33.07 27.47 -41.78
CA ALA A 44 33.96 28.48 -41.22
C ALA A 44 35.43 28.01 -41.07
N GLY A 45 35.75 26.78 -41.50
CA GLY A 45 37.11 26.24 -41.52
C GLY A 45 37.57 25.56 -40.22
N ARG A 46 36.66 25.28 -39.27
CA ARG A 46 37.00 24.50 -38.07
C ARG A 46 37.09 23.01 -38.35
N GLU A 47 37.98 22.31 -37.66
CA GLU A 47 38.12 20.86 -37.81
C GLU A 47 36.88 20.15 -37.20
N PRO A 48 36.29 19.15 -37.89
CA PRO A 48 35.12 18.43 -37.38
C PRO A 48 35.26 17.87 -35.96
N ASP A 49 36.44 17.34 -35.60
CA ASP A 49 36.67 16.75 -34.29
C ASP A 49 36.73 17.80 -33.18
N GLU A 50 37.27 18.99 -33.48
CA GLU A 50 37.25 20.15 -32.56
C GLU A 50 35.81 20.64 -32.32
N VAL A 51 35.00 20.71 -33.38
CA VAL A 51 33.58 21.10 -33.27
C VAL A 51 32.79 20.10 -32.42
N LEU A 52 32.99 18.80 -32.62
CA LEU A 52 32.32 17.75 -31.84
C LEU A 52 32.79 17.74 -30.39
N ALA A 53 34.07 18.00 -30.12
CA ALA A 53 34.59 18.13 -28.76
C ALA A 53 33.96 19.33 -28.02
N ALA A 54 33.77 20.45 -28.72
CA ALA A 54 33.13 21.65 -28.17
C ALA A 54 31.64 21.44 -27.83
N LEU A 55 30.93 20.62 -28.61
CA LEU A 55 29.53 20.24 -28.32
C LEU A 55 29.39 19.33 -27.09
N GLY A 56 30.47 18.66 -26.67
CA GLY A 56 30.43 17.68 -25.58
C GLY A 56 29.88 16.32 -26.01
N SER A 57 29.71 15.41 -25.06
CA SER A 57 29.26 14.06 -25.37
C SER A 57 27.78 14.05 -25.80
N PRO A 58 27.35 13.12 -26.69
CA PRO A 58 25.93 12.99 -27.06
C PRO A 58 25.00 12.83 -25.86
N LYS A 59 25.51 12.23 -24.77
CA LYS A 59 24.77 12.03 -23.52
C LYS A 59 24.56 13.35 -22.77
N ASP A 60 25.53 14.25 -22.78
CA ASP A 60 25.42 15.57 -22.17
C ASP A 60 24.41 16.43 -22.95
N VAL A 61 24.54 16.50 -24.28
CA VAL A 61 23.57 17.22 -25.13
C VAL A 61 22.15 16.67 -24.95
N ALA A 62 21.99 15.35 -24.90
CA ALA A 62 20.69 14.74 -24.66
C ALA A 62 20.17 14.98 -23.24
N ARG A 63 21.03 15.14 -22.23
CA ARG A 63 20.63 15.52 -20.86
C ARG A 63 20.11 16.95 -20.85
N ASP A 64 20.85 17.88 -21.45
CA ASP A 64 20.51 19.29 -21.44
C ASP A 64 19.21 19.56 -22.24
N ALA A 65 19.04 18.89 -23.38
CA ALA A 65 17.78 18.92 -24.13
C ALA A 65 16.61 18.39 -23.27
N ARG A 66 16.81 17.27 -22.58
CA ARG A 66 15.80 16.71 -21.67
C ARG A 66 15.42 17.68 -20.55
N GLU A 67 16.40 18.36 -19.96
CA GLU A 67 16.17 19.39 -18.94
C GLU A 67 15.37 20.57 -19.50
N GLN A 68 15.71 21.04 -20.70
CA GLN A 68 15.03 22.14 -21.38
C GLN A 68 13.55 21.84 -21.69
N PHE A 69 13.24 20.59 -22.03
CA PHE A 69 11.86 20.13 -22.24
C PHE A 69 11.16 19.71 -20.94
N GLY A 70 11.78 19.88 -19.76
CA GLY A 70 11.25 19.44 -18.47
C GLY A 70 11.10 17.91 -18.36
N ILE A 71 11.72 17.16 -19.29
CA ILE A 71 11.75 15.71 -19.33
C ILE A 71 12.88 15.28 -18.40
N SER A 72 12.63 15.29 -17.10
CA SER A 72 13.61 14.83 -16.10
C SER A 72 14.20 13.47 -16.53
N ALA A 73 15.53 13.37 -16.55
CA ALA A 73 16.27 12.19 -17.04
C ALA A 73 15.96 10.90 -16.27
N ASP A 74 15.25 11.02 -15.14
CA ASP A 74 14.81 9.93 -14.31
C ASP A 74 13.29 9.65 -14.50
N PRO A 75 12.91 8.65 -15.32
CA PRO A 75 11.52 8.20 -15.43
C PRO A 75 10.94 7.69 -14.11
N SER A 76 11.75 7.47 -13.07
CA SER A 76 11.28 7.13 -11.72
C SER A 76 10.87 8.36 -10.89
N ARG A 77 11.09 9.59 -11.39
CA ARG A 77 10.77 10.85 -10.70
C ARG A 77 9.51 11.54 -11.20
N GLN A 78 8.93 11.13 -12.34
CA GLN A 78 7.52 11.40 -12.61
C GLN A 78 6.71 10.48 -11.72
N ASP A 79 6.23 11.05 -10.61
CA ASP A 79 5.58 10.39 -9.49
C ASP A 79 4.28 9.70 -9.93
N ASN A 80 4.40 8.53 -10.58
CA ASN A 80 3.30 7.77 -11.14
C ASN A 80 2.23 7.60 -10.05
N PRO A 81 0.97 8.01 -10.30
CA PRO A 81 -0.08 7.93 -9.28
C PRO A 81 -0.24 6.52 -8.70
N ALA A 82 0.04 5.47 -9.48
CA ALA A 82 0.05 4.09 -9.00
C ALA A 82 1.19 3.82 -7.99
N ASP A 83 2.37 4.41 -8.18
CA ASP A 83 3.52 4.20 -7.31
C ASP A 83 3.38 4.96 -6.00
N ARG A 84 2.77 6.14 -6.02
CA ARG A 84 2.35 6.87 -4.81
C ARG A 84 1.31 6.08 -4.02
N ALA A 85 0.25 5.59 -4.68
CA ALA A 85 -0.76 4.74 -4.05
C ALA A 85 -0.11 3.48 -3.43
N SER A 86 0.78 2.82 -4.17
CA SER A 86 1.52 1.66 -3.68
C SER A 86 2.38 1.99 -2.46
N ARG A 87 3.15 3.10 -2.47
CA ARG A 87 3.98 3.51 -1.32
C ARG A 87 3.15 3.83 -0.08
N MET A 88 2.02 4.51 -0.26
CA MET A 88 1.10 4.82 0.83
C MET A 88 0.55 3.53 1.47
N LEU A 89 0.04 2.59 0.67
CA LEU A 89 -0.54 1.34 1.18
C LEU A 89 0.50 0.45 1.86
N HIS A 90 1.72 0.35 1.33
CA HIS A 90 2.80 -0.41 1.97
C HIS A 90 3.25 0.23 3.29
N ARG A 91 3.34 1.56 3.38
CA ARG A 91 3.62 2.24 4.65
C ARG A 91 2.52 1.96 5.68
N ALA A 92 1.26 2.02 5.27
CA ALA A 92 0.15 1.66 6.14
C ALA A 92 0.22 0.19 6.59
N ALA A 93 0.60 -0.73 5.69
CA ALA A 93 0.81 -2.14 6.01
C ALA A 93 1.92 -2.34 7.05
N VAL A 94 3.06 -1.65 6.90
CA VAL A 94 4.14 -1.71 7.91
C VAL A 94 3.67 -1.20 9.27
N ILE A 95 3.00 -0.04 9.30
CA ILE A 95 2.47 0.53 10.55
C ILE A 95 1.50 -0.45 11.21
N LEU A 96 0.54 -0.98 10.44
CA LEU A 96 -0.43 -1.94 10.93
C LEU A 96 0.27 -3.20 11.45
N ALA A 97 1.24 -3.74 10.73
CA ALA A 97 1.96 -4.95 11.13
C ALA A 97 2.72 -4.76 12.43
N VAL A 98 3.39 -3.62 12.62
CA VAL A 98 4.11 -3.29 13.86
C VAL A 98 3.13 -3.14 15.01
N VAL A 99 2.02 -2.42 14.81
CA VAL A 99 0.98 -2.25 15.84
C VAL A 99 0.37 -3.60 16.22
N THR A 100 0.01 -4.45 15.25
CA THR A 100 -0.48 -5.81 15.50
C THR A 100 0.54 -6.64 16.25
N ALA A 101 1.82 -6.60 15.85
CA ALA A 101 2.87 -7.37 16.49
C ALA A 101 3.06 -6.96 17.96
N VAL A 102 3.10 -5.66 18.24
CA VAL A 102 3.20 -5.13 19.61
C VAL A 102 1.96 -5.51 20.42
N PHE A 103 0.77 -5.35 19.85
CA PHE A 103 -0.48 -5.72 20.50
C PHE A 103 -0.51 -7.21 20.87
N VAL A 104 -0.21 -8.10 19.93
CA VAL A 104 -0.19 -9.55 20.16
C VAL A 104 0.91 -9.97 21.15
N ALA A 105 2.10 -9.36 21.07
CA ALA A 105 3.23 -9.77 21.89
C ALA A 105 3.14 -9.32 23.35
N PHE A 106 2.59 -8.11 23.59
CA PHE A 106 2.68 -7.44 24.89
C PHE A 106 1.33 -7.14 25.54
N ILE A 107 0.25 -7.02 24.77
CA ILE A 107 -1.03 -6.54 25.30
C ILE A 107 -2.06 -7.66 25.33
N LEU A 108 -2.09 -8.53 24.33
CA LEU A 108 -3.04 -9.62 24.25
C LEU A 108 -2.77 -10.65 25.37
N PRO A 109 -3.71 -10.85 26.30
CA PRO A 109 -3.53 -11.84 27.37
C PRO A 109 -3.43 -13.24 26.76
N SER A 110 -2.38 -13.99 27.11
CA SER A 110 -2.27 -15.39 26.74
C SER A 110 -3.19 -16.20 27.65
N TYR A 111 -4.35 -16.62 27.13
CA TYR A 111 -5.19 -17.61 27.80
C TYR A 111 -4.65 -19.03 27.65
N ALA A 112 -3.34 -19.19 27.46
CA ALA A 112 -2.71 -20.50 27.54
C ALA A 112 -3.02 -21.05 28.93
N THR A 113 -3.92 -22.02 28.96
CA THR A 113 -4.25 -22.78 30.16
C THR A 113 -2.98 -23.46 30.62
N GLU A 114 -2.25 -22.81 31.52
CA GLU A 114 -1.40 -23.57 32.42
C GLU A 114 -2.34 -24.50 33.18
N GLU A 115 -2.15 -25.80 33.03
CA GLU A 115 -2.52 -26.78 34.04
C GLU A 115 -1.65 -26.50 35.29
N GLY A 116 -1.76 -25.29 35.83
CA GLY A 116 -1.05 -24.81 36.99
C GLY A 116 -1.68 -25.44 38.21
N GLY A 117 -0.88 -26.25 38.91
CA GLY A 117 -1.25 -27.15 39.99
C GLY A 117 -2.41 -26.70 40.87
N VAL A 118 -3.29 -27.66 41.18
CA VAL A 118 -4.36 -27.56 42.17
C VAL A 118 -3.80 -26.85 43.41
N SER A 119 -4.15 -25.58 43.59
CA SER A 119 -3.99 -24.94 44.89
C SER A 119 -4.82 -25.76 45.86
N SER A 120 -4.19 -26.39 46.84
CA SER A 120 -4.83 -27.14 47.92
C SER A 120 -5.53 -26.22 48.92
N ASP A 121 -6.12 -25.12 48.45
CA ASP A 121 -7.05 -24.33 49.22
C ASP A 121 -8.45 -24.89 49.04
N SER A 122 -9.08 -25.23 50.16
CA SER A 122 -10.42 -25.85 50.27
C SER A 122 -11.57 -25.08 49.59
N THR A 123 -11.29 -23.92 48.98
CA THR A 123 -12.24 -23.05 48.26
C THR A 123 -12.25 -23.28 46.74
N GLY A 124 -11.35 -24.08 46.17
CA GLY A 124 -11.40 -24.48 44.75
C GLY A 124 -11.26 -23.33 43.73
N SER A 125 -10.79 -22.16 44.18
CA SER A 125 -10.61 -20.97 43.34
C SER A 125 -9.21 -20.97 42.72
N THR A 126 -9.08 -21.44 41.48
CA THR A 126 -7.88 -21.24 40.67
C THR A 126 -7.84 -19.79 40.17
N LEU A 127 -6.97 -18.97 40.76
CA LEU A 127 -6.64 -17.65 40.24
C LEU A 127 -5.81 -17.83 38.95
N GLN A 128 -6.46 -17.79 37.79
CA GLN A 128 -5.76 -17.68 36.51
C GLN A 128 -5.20 -16.27 36.37
N THR A 129 -3.89 -16.13 36.48
CA THR A 129 -3.20 -14.88 36.18
C THR A 129 -2.92 -14.85 34.68
N ALA A 130 -3.58 -13.97 33.94
CA ALA A 130 -3.36 -13.85 32.50
C ALA A 130 -2.02 -13.14 32.26
N THR A 131 -1.03 -13.88 31.77
CA THR A 131 0.31 -13.34 31.43
C THR A 131 0.42 -13.12 29.92
N GLY A 132 1.24 -12.15 29.51
CA GLY A 132 1.51 -11.91 28.09
C GLY A 132 2.45 -12.98 27.49
N LEU A 133 2.50 -13.08 26.16
CA LEU A 133 3.44 -14.00 25.47
C LEU A 133 4.90 -13.76 25.88
N PHE A 134 5.27 -12.49 26.07
CA PHE A 134 6.60 -12.11 26.55
C PHE A 134 6.90 -12.63 27.96
N GLU A 135 5.94 -12.54 28.88
CA GLU A 135 6.11 -12.98 30.26
C GLU A 135 6.17 -14.50 30.34
N GLN A 136 5.33 -15.18 29.55
CA GLN A 136 5.20 -16.63 29.56
C GLN A 136 6.36 -17.34 28.85
N TYR A 137 6.79 -16.85 27.69
CA TYR A 137 7.76 -17.54 26.82
C TYR A 137 9.05 -16.75 26.57
N GLY A 138 9.17 -15.55 27.12
CA GLY A 138 10.34 -14.69 26.99
C GLY A 138 10.42 -13.92 25.67
N LEU A 139 11.50 -13.14 25.54
CA LEU A 139 11.73 -12.23 24.40
C LEU A 139 11.75 -12.95 23.04
N GLY A 140 12.31 -14.16 22.98
CA GLY A 140 12.45 -14.90 21.73
C GLY A 140 11.10 -15.15 21.03
N VAL A 141 10.09 -15.57 21.80
CA VAL A 141 8.73 -15.80 21.27
C VAL A 141 8.00 -14.48 21.02
N ALA A 142 8.22 -13.47 21.87
CA ALA A 142 7.65 -12.13 21.67
C ALA A 142 8.12 -11.43 20.37
N LEU A 143 9.27 -11.83 19.82
CA LEU A 143 9.77 -11.33 18.54
C LEU A 143 9.13 -12.01 17.33
N LEU A 144 8.51 -13.19 17.48
CA LEU A 144 7.93 -13.95 16.37
C LEU A 144 6.80 -13.20 15.63
N PRO A 145 5.89 -12.46 16.32
CA PRO A 145 4.90 -11.59 15.68
C PRO A 145 5.50 -10.45 14.82
N LEU A 146 6.80 -10.13 14.93
CA LEU A 146 7.45 -9.13 14.07
C LEU A 146 7.77 -9.65 12.67
N VAL A 147 7.74 -10.97 12.44
CA VAL A 147 8.04 -11.56 11.12
C VAL A 147 7.13 -10.99 10.02
N PRO A 148 5.79 -10.94 10.17
CA PRO A 148 4.91 -10.25 9.22
C PRO A 148 5.25 -8.77 9.00
N ALA A 149 5.74 -8.06 10.03
CA ALA A 149 6.14 -6.66 9.91
C ALA A 149 7.39 -6.48 9.05
N LEU A 150 8.38 -7.37 9.21
CA LEU A 150 9.55 -7.41 8.34
C LEU A 150 9.16 -7.70 6.88
N LEU A 151 8.26 -8.66 6.65
CA LEU A 151 7.74 -8.97 5.32
C LEU A 151 7.01 -7.78 4.68
N ALA A 152 6.24 -7.02 5.47
CA ALA A 152 5.57 -5.81 5.00
C ALA A 152 6.56 -4.67 4.64
N LEU A 153 7.75 -4.66 5.24
CA LEU A 153 8.79 -3.67 4.99
C LEU A 153 9.58 -3.94 3.70
N LEU A 154 9.80 -5.20 3.33
CA LEU A 154 10.61 -5.60 2.17
C LEU A 154 10.25 -4.88 0.86
N PRO A 155 8.95 -4.71 0.49
CA PRO A 155 8.58 -3.98 -0.72
C PRO A 155 9.00 -2.51 -0.75
N LEU A 156 9.24 -1.88 0.40
CA LEU A 156 9.69 -0.48 0.46
C LEU A 156 11.20 -0.37 0.20
N LEU A 157 11.95 -1.46 0.37
CA LEU A 157 13.40 -1.51 0.22
C LEU A 157 13.85 -2.04 -1.16
N SER A 158 12.98 -2.74 -1.87
CA SER A 158 13.36 -3.58 -3.03
C SER A 158 13.38 -2.89 -4.41
N GLY A 159 13.24 -1.56 -4.48
CA GLY A 159 13.41 -0.80 -5.73
C GLY A 159 12.63 -1.36 -6.93
N SER A 160 13.34 -1.87 -7.94
CA SER A 160 12.76 -2.47 -9.15
C SER A 160 12.06 -3.82 -8.92
N LEU A 161 12.45 -4.56 -7.88
CA LEU A 161 11.85 -5.86 -7.51
C LEU A 161 10.62 -5.71 -6.61
N ARG A 162 10.10 -4.50 -6.47
CA ARG A 162 8.99 -4.20 -5.57
C ARG A 162 7.74 -5.03 -5.82
N LEU A 163 7.32 -5.19 -7.08
CA LEU A 163 6.11 -5.94 -7.40
C LEU A 163 6.22 -7.43 -7.01
N PRO A 164 7.23 -8.21 -7.46
CA PRO A 164 7.34 -9.61 -7.05
C PRO A 164 7.53 -9.78 -5.55
N VAL A 165 8.30 -8.89 -4.90
CA VAL A 165 8.47 -8.92 -3.43
C VAL A 165 7.15 -8.63 -2.70
N SER A 166 6.31 -7.73 -3.22
CA SER A 166 4.99 -7.43 -2.63
C SER A 166 4.05 -8.63 -2.74
N TRP A 167 4.04 -9.31 -3.90
CA TRP A 167 3.26 -10.54 -4.10
C TRP A 167 3.69 -11.64 -3.14
N LEU A 168 5.00 -11.90 -3.06
CA LEU A 168 5.55 -12.89 -2.14
C LEU A 168 5.21 -12.56 -0.69
N GLY A 169 5.37 -11.29 -0.28
CA GLY A 169 5.02 -10.83 1.06
C GLY A 169 3.54 -11.03 1.38
N ALA A 170 2.63 -10.69 0.47
CA ALA A 170 1.19 -10.89 0.65
C ALA A 170 0.83 -12.38 0.80
N VAL A 171 1.43 -13.25 -0.02
CA VAL A 171 1.24 -14.71 0.07
C VAL A 171 1.77 -15.26 1.39
N LEU A 172 2.99 -14.88 1.79
CA LEU A 172 3.61 -15.35 3.03
C LEU A 172 2.83 -14.90 4.27
N VAL A 173 2.39 -13.65 4.34
CA VAL A 173 1.60 -13.15 5.47
C VAL A 173 0.21 -13.79 5.51
N THR A 174 -0.40 -14.07 4.34
CA THR A 174 -1.65 -14.84 4.27
C THR A 174 -1.44 -16.27 4.79
N GLY A 175 -0.38 -16.95 4.33
CA GLY A 175 -0.02 -18.29 4.79
C GLY A 175 0.27 -18.33 6.29
N PHE A 176 1.01 -17.36 6.81
CA PHE A 176 1.25 -17.19 8.24
C PHE A 176 -0.07 -17.05 9.01
N SER A 177 -0.98 -16.21 8.53
CA SER A 177 -2.29 -15.99 9.17
C SER A 177 -3.14 -17.27 9.23
N ILE A 178 -3.04 -18.13 8.20
CA ILE A 178 -3.75 -19.41 8.15
C ILE A 178 -3.09 -20.43 9.08
N VAL A 179 -1.76 -20.59 9.00
CA VAL A 179 -1.02 -21.60 9.78
C VAL A 179 -1.05 -21.30 11.28
N ALA A 180 -0.94 -20.02 11.66
CA ALA A 180 -1.03 -19.60 13.06
C ALA A 180 -2.48 -19.56 13.59
N GLY A 181 -3.48 -19.92 12.77
CA GLY A 181 -4.86 -20.13 13.17
C GLY A 181 -5.58 -18.89 13.72
N LEU A 182 -6.72 -19.12 14.39
CA LEU A 182 -7.53 -18.05 14.99
C LEU A 182 -6.92 -17.43 16.25
N SER A 183 -5.88 -18.03 16.83
CA SER A 183 -5.23 -17.51 18.04
C SER A 183 -4.35 -16.29 17.73
N ILE A 184 -3.25 -16.50 17.01
CA ILE A 184 -2.29 -15.44 16.67
C ILE A 184 -2.49 -15.00 15.21
N GLY A 185 -2.65 -15.96 14.31
CA GLY A 185 -2.77 -15.70 12.87
C GLY A 185 -3.95 -14.81 12.50
N GLY A 186 -5.07 -14.96 13.23
CA GLY A 186 -6.28 -14.17 13.06
C GLY A 186 -6.02 -12.66 13.11
N PHE A 187 -5.18 -12.17 14.03
CA PHE A 187 -4.89 -10.74 14.16
C PHE A 187 -4.13 -10.15 12.98
N PHE A 188 -3.48 -10.98 12.16
CA PHE A 188 -2.74 -10.58 10.97
C PHE A 188 -3.57 -10.65 9.68
N VAL A 189 -4.82 -11.12 9.72
CA VAL A 189 -5.68 -11.15 8.53
C VAL A 189 -5.94 -9.75 7.95
N PRO A 190 -6.25 -8.70 8.74
CA PRO A 190 -6.33 -7.34 8.20
C PRO A 190 -5.05 -6.85 7.51
N LEU A 191 -3.88 -7.25 8.02
CA LEU A 191 -2.59 -6.95 7.38
C LEU A 191 -2.46 -7.68 6.04
N ALA A 192 -2.79 -8.97 5.98
CA ALA A 192 -2.77 -9.74 4.75
C ALA A 192 -3.67 -9.09 3.67
N LEU A 193 -4.89 -8.70 4.04
CA LEU A 193 -5.81 -7.97 3.17
C LEU A 193 -5.20 -6.64 2.71
N LEU A 194 -4.58 -5.87 3.61
CA LEU A 194 -3.93 -4.61 3.27
C LEU A 194 -2.76 -4.83 2.29
N MET A 195 -1.95 -5.86 2.47
CA MET A 195 -0.88 -6.21 1.52
C MET A 195 -1.43 -6.59 0.14
N TRP A 196 -2.51 -7.38 0.08
CA TRP A 196 -3.20 -7.68 -1.16
C TRP A 196 -3.72 -6.41 -1.85
N THR A 197 -4.31 -5.48 -1.10
CA THR A 197 -4.72 -4.19 -1.69
C THR A 197 -3.54 -3.36 -2.18
N ALA A 198 -2.39 -3.39 -1.48
CA ALA A 198 -1.16 -2.70 -1.87
C ALA A 198 -0.57 -3.24 -3.17
N VAL A 199 -0.88 -4.48 -3.53
CA VAL A 199 -0.54 -5.13 -4.80
C VAL A 199 -1.57 -4.83 -5.89
N LEU A 200 -2.86 -5.06 -5.60
CA LEU A 200 -3.92 -5.02 -6.60
C LEU A 200 -4.30 -3.60 -7.03
N VAL A 201 -4.41 -2.65 -6.09
CA VAL A 201 -4.87 -1.28 -6.37
C VAL A 201 -3.94 -0.56 -7.35
N PRO A 202 -2.59 -0.58 -7.20
CA PRO A 202 -1.69 0.02 -8.19
C PRO A 202 -1.79 -0.62 -9.57
N LEU A 203 -1.98 -1.94 -9.66
CA LEU A 203 -2.15 -2.64 -10.93
C LEU A 203 -3.42 -2.19 -11.66
N TRP A 204 -4.51 -1.99 -10.93
CA TRP A 204 -5.76 -1.47 -11.48
C TRP A 204 -5.61 -0.02 -11.97
N ILE A 205 -4.89 0.82 -11.21
CA ILE A 205 -4.60 2.20 -11.62
C ILE A 205 -3.76 2.22 -12.91
N ARG A 206 -2.71 1.38 -13.00
CA ARG A 206 -1.85 1.27 -14.18
C ARG A 206 -2.59 0.80 -15.43
N ARG A 207 -3.56 -0.12 -15.27
CA ARG A 207 -4.40 -0.62 -16.36
C ARG A 207 -5.50 0.36 -16.78
N GLY A 208 -5.63 1.51 -16.11
CA GLY A 208 -6.70 2.47 -16.39
C GLY A 208 -8.08 1.87 -16.12
N ALA A 209 -8.23 1.16 -15.00
CA ALA A 209 -9.46 0.44 -14.65
C ALA A 209 -10.72 1.28 -14.93
N SER A 210 -11.68 0.66 -15.62
CA SER A 210 -12.89 1.33 -16.07
C SER A 210 -13.70 1.88 -14.87
N PRO A 211 -14.50 2.93 -15.07
CA PRO A 211 -15.38 3.47 -14.02
C PRO A 211 -16.28 2.41 -13.36
N VAL A 212 -16.60 1.34 -14.10
CA VAL A 212 -17.41 0.20 -13.63
C VAL A 212 -16.68 -0.57 -12.54
N VAL A 213 -15.39 -0.91 -12.72
CA VAL A 213 -14.61 -1.65 -11.72
C VAL A 213 -14.51 -0.85 -10.41
N GLY A 214 -14.29 0.46 -10.51
CA GLY A 214 -14.27 1.35 -9.35
C GLY A 214 -15.61 1.41 -8.61
N ARG A 215 -16.73 1.36 -9.34
CA ARG A 215 -18.07 1.32 -8.74
C ARG A 215 -18.34 -0.03 -8.06
N SER A 216 -18.04 -1.14 -8.73
CA SER A 216 -18.21 -2.48 -8.16
C SER A 216 -17.40 -2.65 -6.88
N TRP A 217 -16.13 -2.20 -6.86
CA TRP A 217 -15.29 -2.26 -5.66
C TRP A 217 -15.89 -1.51 -4.48
N ARG A 218 -16.51 -0.34 -4.72
CA ARG A 218 -17.17 0.43 -3.66
C ARG A 218 -18.44 -0.23 -3.15
N ILE A 219 -19.26 -0.80 -4.03
CA ILE A 219 -20.47 -1.52 -3.63
C ILE A 219 -20.06 -2.73 -2.77
N VAL A 220 -19.07 -3.50 -3.22
CA VAL A 220 -18.54 -4.63 -2.45
C VAL A 220 -17.99 -4.17 -1.10
N GLY A 221 -17.20 -3.08 -1.08
CA GLY A 221 -16.69 -2.50 0.17
C GLY A 221 -17.81 -2.08 1.13
N ALA A 222 -18.83 -1.37 0.64
CA ALA A 222 -19.99 -0.98 1.44
C ALA A 222 -20.77 -2.18 1.99
N LEU A 223 -20.97 -3.22 1.16
CA LEU A 223 -21.63 -4.46 1.57
C LEU A 223 -20.83 -5.18 2.67
N LEU A 224 -19.50 -5.24 2.53
CA LEU A 224 -18.63 -5.84 3.54
C LEU A 224 -18.61 -5.03 4.85
N MET A 225 -18.65 -3.70 4.77
CA MET A 225 -18.73 -2.83 5.96
C MET A 225 -20.05 -2.96 6.71
N VAL A 226 -21.17 -3.10 5.99
CA VAL A 226 -22.51 -3.19 6.58
C VAL A 226 -22.85 -4.60 7.07
N ALA A 227 -22.19 -5.63 6.57
CA ALA A 227 -22.49 -7.02 6.90
C ALA A 227 -22.55 -7.32 8.41
N PRO A 228 -21.60 -6.87 9.26
CA PRO A 228 -21.70 -7.11 10.71
C PRO A 228 -22.94 -6.47 11.35
N ALA A 229 -23.32 -5.27 10.90
CA ALA A 229 -24.52 -4.59 11.39
C ALA A 229 -25.81 -5.34 10.96
N LEU A 230 -25.86 -5.84 9.72
CA LEU A 230 -26.99 -6.65 9.25
C LEU A 230 -27.10 -7.99 9.99
N LEU A 231 -25.98 -8.66 10.27
CA LEU A 231 -25.95 -9.86 11.10
C LEU A 231 -26.40 -9.57 12.53
N GLY A 232 -25.98 -8.43 13.09
CA GLY A 232 -26.44 -7.94 14.39
C GLY A 232 -27.96 -7.76 14.43
N ILE A 233 -28.52 -7.08 13.43
CA ILE A 233 -29.99 -6.91 13.30
C ILE A 233 -30.66 -8.28 13.22
N GLY A 234 -30.14 -9.19 12.39
CA GLY A 234 -30.66 -10.55 12.28
C GLY A 234 -30.71 -11.26 13.63
N GLY A 235 -29.60 -11.25 14.38
CA GLY A 235 -29.52 -11.84 15.72
C GLY A 235 -30.44 -11.18 16.74
N ALA A 236 -30.68 -9.86 16.63
CA ALA A 236 -31.59 -9.14 17.49
C ALA A 236 -33.05 -9.56 17.22
N LEU A 237 -33.43 -9.66 15.94
CA LEU A 237 -34.77 -10.05 15.53
C LEU A 237 -35.08 -11.53 15.83
N THR A 238 -34.07 -12.40 15.84
CA THR A 238 -34.23 -13.82 16.22
C THR A 238 -34.21 -14.05 17.73
N GLY A 239 -34.02 -13.00 18.54
CA GLY A 239 -33.91 -13.11 20.00
C GLY A 239 -32.60 -13.75 20.49
N THR A 240 -31.57 -13.81 19.63
CA THR A 240 -30.24 -14.30 20.01
C THR A 240 -29.55 -13.34 20.98
N PHE A 241 -29.79 -12.04 20.81
CA PHE A 241 -29.39 -11.03 21.79
C PHE A 241 -30.54 -10.81 22.77
N LEU A 242 -30.28 -11.04 24.06
CA LEU A 242 -31.20 -10.69 25.13
C LEU A 242 -31.26 -9.16 25.24
N ASP A 243 -32.36 -8.57 24.75
CA ASP A 243 -32.70 -7.14 24.81
C ASP A 243 -31.59 -6.17 24.33
N PRO A 244 -31.40 -5.99 23.01
CA PRO A 244 -30.41 -5.08 22.47
C PRO A 244 -30.74 -3.63 22.85
N GLY A 245 -29.99 -3.08 23.79
CA GLY A 245 -30.18 -1.71 24.27
C GLY A 245 -29.96 -0.64 23.19
N ALA A 246 -30.35 0.60 23.50
CA ALA A 246 -30.22 1.74 22.59
C ALA A 246 -28.82 1.93 21.95
N PRO A 247 -27.68 1.71 22.65
CA PRO A 247 -26.36 1.86 22.05
C PRO A 247 -26.13 0.96 20.84
N PHE A 248 -26.64 -0.29 20.88
CA PHE A 248 -26.53 -1.23 19.77
C PHE A 248 -27.21 -0.70 18.50
N TRP A 249 -28.43 -0.17 18.64
CA TRP A 249 -29.19 0.38 17.52
C TRP A 249 -28.54 1.64 16.95
N ILE A 250 -28.01 2.51 17.81
CA ILE A 250 -27.29 3.71 17.39
C ILE A 250 -26.06 3.33 16.55
N VAL A 251 -25.23 2.40 17.03
CA VAL A 251 -24.03 1.94 16.31
C VAL A 251 -24.40 1.28 14.98
N THR A 252 -25.43 0.44 14.97
CA THR A 252 -25.97 -0.22 13.77
C THR A 252 -26.41 0.80 12.71
N ILE A 253 -27.20 1.80 13.10
CA ILE A 253 -27.68 2.86 12.20
C ILE A 253 -26.50 3.68 11.66
N LEU A 254 -25.54 4.05 12.52
CA LEU A 254 -24.34 4.78 12.10
C LEU A 254 -23.50 3.96 11.11
N ALA A 255 -23.32 2.66 11.35
CA ALA A 255 -22.57 1.78 10.48
C ALA A 255 -23.22 1.65 9.09
N ILE A 256 -24.55 1.51 9.03
CA ILE A 256 -25.33 1.50 7.79
C ILE A 256 -25.20 2.85 7.08
N GLY A 257 -25.39 3.96 7.79
CA GLY A 257 -25.29 5.31 7.25
C GLY A 257 -23.92 5.58 6.62
N VAL A 258 -22.84 5.26 7.32
CA VAL A 258 -21.46 5.42 6.80
C VAL A 258 -21.24 4.54 5.56
N SER A 259 -21.73 3.30 5.56
CA SER A 259 -21.62 2.39 4.41
C SER A 259 -22.38 2.90 3.18
N VAL A 260 -23.58 3.46 3.37
CA VAL A 260 -24.36 4.10 2.29
C VAL A 260 -23.64 5.35 1.76
N LEU A 261 -23.15 6.22 2.64
CA LEU A 261 -22.37 7.40 2.24
C LEU A 261 -21.10 7.02 1.48
N PHE A 262 -20.46 5.91 1.85
CA PHE A 262 -19.30 5.35 1.15
C PHE A 262 -19.67 4.87 -0.26
N ALA A 263 -20.76 4.14 -0.40
CA ALA A 263 -21.27 3.70 -1.70
C ALA A 263 -21.62 4.90 -2.62
N LEU A 264 -22.19 5.97 -2.06
CA LEU A 264 -22.58 7.19 -2.77
C LEU A 264 -21.41 8.13 -3.10
N ARG A 265 -20.17 7.80 -2.70
CA ARG A 265 -18.97 8.61 -2.95
C ARG A 265 -19.04 10.03 -2.36
N VAL A 266 -19.61 10.18 -1.17
CA VAL A 266 -19.61 11.48 -0.47
C VAL A 266 -18.16 11.95 -0.23
N ARG A 267 -17.94 13.27 -0.22
CA ARG A 267 -16.60 13.83 -0.02
C ARG A 267 -16.08 13.44 1.36
N PHE A 268 -14.79 13.12 1.47
CA PHE A 268 -14.08 12.72 2.69
C PHE A 268 -14.48 11.38 3.33
N ILE A 269 -15.56 10.73 2.89
CA ILE A 269 -16.02 9.48 3.50
C ILE A 269 -14.96 8.38 3.52
N ASP A 270 -14.12 8.27 2.48
CA ASP A 270 -13.03 7.29 2.41
C ASP A 270 -12.04 7.43 3.59
N VAL A 271 -11.75 8.69 3.99
CA VAL A 271 -10.85 8.99 5.11
C VAL A 271 -11.55 8.70 6.43
N THR A 272 -12.81 9.11 6.57
CA THR A 272 -13.62 8.84 7.76
C THR A 272 -13.71 7.34 8.03
N VAL A 273 -13.93 6.53 6.99
CA VAL A 273 -13.97 5.06 7.09
C VAL A 273 -12.64 4.49 7.55
N GLY A 274 -11.52 4.98 7.00
CA GLY A 274 -10.18 4.58 7.43
C GLY A 274 -9.90 4.94 8.89
N VAL A 275 -10.25 6.15 9.32
CA VAL A 275 -10.08 6.63 10.70
C VAL A 275 -10.95 5.85 11.66
N LEU A 276 -12.21 5.58 11.30
CA LEU A 276 -13.10 4.77 12.13
C LEU A 276 -12.58 3.34 12.26
N GLY A 277 -12.02 2.77 11.18
CA GLY A 277 -11.33 1.48 11.23
C GLY A 277 -10.22 1.45 12.29
N VAL A 278 -9.33 2.44 12.28
CA VAL A 278 -8.29 2.58 13.32
C VAL A 278 -8.90 2.73 14.71
N ALA A 279 -9.94 3.55 14.88
CA ALA A 279 -10.57 3.76 16.17
C ALA A 279 -11.19 2.46 16.72
N ILE A 280 -11.89 1.69 15.87
CA ILE A 280 -12.47 0.39 16.23
C ILE A 280 -11.37 -0.60 16.63
N MET A 281 -10.26 -0.67 15.89
CA MET A 281 -9.12 -1.50 16.27
C MET A 281 -8.52 -1.06 17.62
N GLY A 282 -8.43 0.24 17.87
CA GLY A 282 -7.99 0.79 19.15
C GLY A 282 -8.91 0.41 20.31
N LEU A 283 -10.22 0.38 20.11
CA LEU A 283 -11.18 -0.07 21.12
C LEU A 283 -10.96 -1.54 21.52
N ALA A 284 -10.58 -2.40 20.57
CA ALA A 284 -10.26 -3.80 20.86
C ALA A 284 -9.06 -3.94 21.82
N VAL A 285 -8.18 -2.93 21.91
CA VAL A 285 -7.05 -2.95 22.85
C VAL A 285 -7.51 -2.78 24.30
N PHE A 286 -8.59 -2.02 24.52
CA PHE A 286 -9.11 -1.74 25.86
C PHE A 286 -10.07 -2.82 26.37
N ASP A 287 -10.68 -3.59 25.46
CA ASP A 287 -11.61 -4.67 25.79
C ASP A 287 -11.07 -6.01 25.25
N ALA A 288 -10.18 -6.63 26.03
CA ALA A 288 -9.50 -7.89 25.70
C ALA A 288 -10.39 -9.14 25.85
N GLY A 289 -11.71 -9.00 25.74
CA GLY A 289 -12.68 -10.09 25.83
C GLY A 289 -12.68 -11.02 24.60
N LEU A 290 -13.55 -12.04 24.61
CA LEU A 290 -13.70 -13.03 23.52
C LEU A 290 -13.99 -12.39 22.15
N LEU A 291 -14.52 -11.17 22.12
CA LEU A 291 -14.84 -10.43 20.90
C LEU A 291 -13.68 -9.60 20.36
N VAL A 292 -12.53 -9.55 21.04
CA VAL A 292 -11.37 -8.75 20.65
C VAL A 292 -10.99 -9.00 19.19
N LEU A 293 -10.96 -10.27 18.76
CA LEU A 293 -10.61 -10.64 17.39
C LEU A 293 -11.65 -10.16 16.38
N ALA A 294 -12.94 -10.27 16.70
CA ALA A 294 -14.03 -9.82 15.83
C ALA A 294 -14.03 -8.29 15.68
N VAL A 295 -13.82 -7.55 16.78
CA VAL A 295 -13.69 -6.08 16.75
C VAL A 295 -12.44 -5.67 15.97
N TRP A 296 -11.31 -6.35 16.19
CA TRP A 296 -10.07 -6.14 15.45
C TRP A 296 -10.25 -6.36 13.94
N TRP A 297 -10.95 -7.43 13.55
CA TRP A 297 -11.28 -7.71 12.15
C TRP A 297 -12.21 -6.67 11.55
N GLY A 298 -13.26 -6.27 12.27
CA GLY A 298 -14.18 -5.23 11.85
C GLY A 298 -13.45 -3.91 11.58
N GLY A 299 -12.65 -3.45 12.53
CA GLY A 299 -11.85 -2.24 12.37
C GLY A 299 -10.81 -2.36 11.26
N GLY A 300 -10.13 -3.49 11.16
CA GLY A 300 -9.15 -3.77 10.12
C GLY A 300 -9.73 -3.78 8.70
N LEU A 301 -10.91 -4.38 8.52
CA LEU A 301 -11.63 -4.39 7.25
C LEU A 301 -12.02 -2.97 6.82
N TRP A 302 -12.56 -2.18 7.75
CA TRP A 302 -12.90 -0.77 7.52
C TRP A 302 -11.66 0.06 7.15
N LEU A 303 -10.55 -0.17 7.84
CA LEU A 303 -9.27 0.46 7.54
C LEU A 303 -8.79 0.15 6.12
N VAL A 304 -8.79 -1.12 5.72
CA VAL A 304 -8.36 -1.56 4.37
C VAL A 304 -9.25 -0.95 3.28
N ILE A 305 -10.56 -0.97 3.48
CA ILE A 305 -11.53 -0.41 2.53
C ILE A 305 -11.32 1.10 2.38
N GLY A 306 -11.23 1.83 3.51
CA GLY A 306 -10.98 3.27 3.52
C GLY A 306 -9.66 3.66 2.84
N LEU A 307 -8.55 3.00 3.21
CA LEU A 307 -7.24 3.27 2.62
C LEU A 307 -7.19 2.96 1.13
N SER A 308 -7.79 1.85 0.68
CA SER A 308 -7.86 1.50 -0.74
C SER A 308 -8.62 2.57 -1.55
N ALA A 309 -9.72 3.09 -1.00
CA ALA A 309 -10.51 4.15 -1.62
C ALA A 309 -9.77 5.50 -1.66
N VAL A 310 -9.05 5.87 -0.59
CA VAL A 310 -8.20 7.06 -0.56
C VAL A 310 -7.08 6.96 -1.59
N ALA A 311 -6.41 5.80 -1.68
CA ALA A 311 -5.34 5.55 -2.64
C ALA A 311 -5.85 5.65 -4.09
N ALA A 312 -7.03 5.10 -4.38
CA ALA A 312 -7.67 5.19 -5.68
C ALA A 312 -8.17 6.61 -6.03
N ARG A 313 -8.58 7.42 -5.04
CA ARG A 313 -9.01 8.80 -5.29
C ARG A 313 -7.83 9.72 -5.62
N ARG A 314 -6.73 9.62 -4.86
CA ARG A 314 -5.52 10.45 -5.05
C ARG A 314 -4.86 10.21 -6.41
N SER A 315 -5.00 9.01 -6.98
CA SER A 315 -4.47 8.71 -8.31
C SER A 315 -5.26 9.38 -9.44
N THR A 316 -6.56 9.64 -9.25
CA THR A 316 -7.42 10.30 -10.24
C THR A 316 -7.34 11.83 -10.23
N ALA A 317 -7.00 12.45 -9.10
CA ALA A 317 -6.96 13.90 -8.96
C ALA A 317 -5.73 14.58 -9.61
N GLY A 318 -4.77 13.78 -10.12
CA GLY A 318 -3.58 14.27 -10.83
C GLY A 318 -3.68 14.18 -12.36
N ARG A 319 -4.88 13.93 -12.91
CA ARG A 319 -5.19 14.02 -14.34
C ARG A 319 -6.14 15.18 -14.56
#